data_AF-A0A2L2Z0A0-F1
#
_entry.id   AF-A0A2L2Z0A0-F1
#
_cell.length_a   1.000
_cell.length_b   1.000
_cell.length_c   1.000
_cell.angle_alpha   90.00
_cell.angle_beta   90.00
_cell.angle_gamma   90.00
#
_symmetry.space_group_name_H-M   'P 1'
#
loop_
_entity.id
_entity.type
_entity.pdbx_description
1 polymer ?
#
loop_
_entity_poly.entity_id
_entity_poly.type
_entity_poly.pdbx_seq_one_letter_code
_entity_poly.pdbx_strand_id
1 'polypeptide(L)'
;RGQSECETRREEALKHESIMKLIPKCIVNGDYEELLCYIDCKFFVCYDIKGHPASLILFKLTECGFFLERMRKIDSNYDNACIPHFENY
;
A
#
# COMPACT_ATOMS: atom_id res chain seq x y z
N ARG A 1 0.47 3.34 -25.31
CA ARG A 1 0.47 3.66 -23.87
C ARG A 1 1.57 2.79 -23.24
N GLY A 2 2.56 3.37 -22.59
CA GLY A 2 3.65 2.61 -21.96
C GLY A 2 3.19 1.91 -20.69
N GLN A 3 3.94 0.90 -20.26
CA GLN A 3 3.70 0.16 -19.02
C GLN A 3 3.78 1.09 -17.81
N SER A 4 2.88 0.95 -16.84
CA SER A 4 2.92 1.74 -15.60
C SER A 4 4.02 1.27 -14.64
N GLU A 5 4.35 2.08 -13.65
CA GLU A 5 5.28 1.67 -12.60
C GLU A 5 4.73 0.46 -11.82
N CYS A 6 3.45 0.47 -11.46
CA CYS A 6 2.81 -0.68 -10.81
C CYS A 6 2.92 -1.95 -11.65
N GLU A 7 2.64 -1.87 -12.95
CA GLU A 7 2.71 -3.02 -13.86
C GLU A 7 4.16 -3.55 -13.96
N THR A 8 5.14 -2.66 -13.99
CA THR A 8 6.57 -3.02 -14.01
C THR A 8 6.94 -3.76 -12.73
N ARG A 9 6.58 -3.22 -11.56
CA ARG A 9 6.85 -3.87 -10.25
C ARG A 9 6.12 -5.20 -10.10
N ARG A 10 4.90 -5.29 -10.64
CA ARG A 10 4.13 -6.55 -10.67
C ARG A 10 4.86 -7.62 -11.46
N GLU A 11 5.40 -7.29 -12.63
CA GLU A 11 6.14 -8.24 -13.46
C GLU A 11 7.48 -8.65 -12.84
N GLU A 12 8.21 -7.71 -12.23
CA GLU A 12 9.42 -7.99 -11.46
C GLU A 12 9.09 -8.96 -10.30
N ALA A 13 8.06 -8.66 -9.52
CA ALA A 13 7.63 -9.51 -8.41
C ALA A 13 7.23 -10.91 -8.90
N LEU A 14 6.53 -11.03 -10.03
CA LEU A 14 6.16 -12.33 -10.60
C LEU A 14 7.38 -13.20 -10.92
N LYS A 15 8.45 -12.61 -11.46
CA LYS A 15 9.68 -13.32 -11.88
C LYS A 15 10.54 -13.80 -10.72
N HIS A 16 10.48 -13.15 -9.56
CA HIS A 16 11.32 -13.48 -8.41
C HIS A 16 10.56 -14.31 -7.36
N GLU A 17 11.22 -15.34 -6.80
CA GLU A 17 10.69 -16.10 -5.65
C GLU A 17 11.16 -15.50 -4.33
N SER A 18 10.24 -15.38 -3.36
CA SER A 18 10.54 -14.89 -2.01
C SER A 18 9.54 -15.45 -0.99
N ILE A 19 9.98 -15.59 0.27
CA ILE A 19 9.21 -16.20 1.37
C ILE A 19 8.03 -15.32 1.83
N MET A 20 8.09 -14.00 1.58
CA MET A 20 6.99 -13.06 1.79
C MET A 20 6.75 -12.29 0.50
N LYS A 21 6.19 -12.99 -0.49
CA LYS A 21 5.98 -12.44 -1.83
C LYS A 21 4.78 -11.50 -1.85
N LEU A 22 5.03 -10.23 -2.11
CA LEU A 22 4.00 -9.24 -2.39
C LEU A 22 3.96 -9.01 -3.90
N ILE A 23 2.82 -9.29 -4.53
CA ILE A 23 2.60 -8.93 -5.94
C ILE A 23 1.65 -7.73 -5.97
N PRO A 24 2.14 -6.55 -6.40
CA PRO A 24 1.29 -5.38 -6.59
C PRO A 24 0.09 -5.68 -7.47
N LYS A 25 -1.06 -5.16 -7.06
CA LYS A 25 -2.27 -5.10 -7.89
C LYS A 25 -2.40 -3.67 -8.39
N CYS A 26 -2.69 -3.54 -9.68
CA CYS A 26 -2.78 -2.26 -10.36
C CYS A 26 -4.23 -2.03 -10.78
N ILE A 27 -4.74 -0.83 -10.58
CA ILE A 27 -6.07 -0.43 -11.07
C ILE A 27 -5.96 0.07 -12.52
N VAL A 28 -7.10 0.30 -13.19
CA VAL A 28 -7.18 0.57 -14.65
C VAL A 28 -6.32 1.75 -15.13
N ASN A 29 -6.07 2.74 -14.27
CA ASN A 29 -5.25 3.91 -14.62
C ASN A 29 -3.73 3.66 -14.50
N GLY A 30 -3.31 2.50 -13.97
CA GLY A 30 -1.92 2.13 -13.75
C GLY A 30 -1.41 2.38 -12.34
N ASP A 31 -2.23 2.94 -11.45
CA ASP A 31 -1.89 3.16 -10.04
C ASP A 31 -2.00 1.86 -9.23
N TYR A 32 -1.41 1.88 -8.03
CA TYR A 32 -1.50 0.78 -7.08
C TYR A 32 -2.88 0.70 -6.44
N GLU A 33 -3.36 -0.52 -6.20
CA GLU A 33 -4.50 -0.76 -5.32
C GLU A 33 -4.14 -0.46 -3.87
N GLU A 34 -5.06 0.14 -3.12
CA GLU A 34 -4.77 0.64 -1.77
C GLU A 34 -4.44 -0.47 -0.78
N LEU A 35 -5.08 -1.65 -0.88
CA LEU A 35 -4.87 -2.78 0.03
C LEU A 35 -4.19 -3.94 -0.72
N LEU A 36 -2.93 -4.22 -0.37
CA LEU A 36 -2.17 -5.33 -0.93
C LEU A 36 -2.04 -6.47 0.08
N CYS A 37 -2.07 -7.70 -0.43
CA CYS A 37 -2.00 -8.93 0.36
C CYS A 37 -0.76 -9.72 -0.04
N TYR A 38 -0.01 -10.21 0.94
CA TYR A 38 1.12 -11.11 0.71
C TYR A 38 0.59 -12.48 0.29
N ILE A 39 1.25 -13.09 -0.70
CA ILE A 39 0.89 -14.42 -1.20
C ILE A 39 1.15 -15.45 -0.11
N ASP A 40 0.25 -16.43 -0.01
CA ASP A 40 0.29 -17.56 0.93
C ASP A 40 0.25 -17.18 2.42
N CYS A 41 0.15 -15.89 2.74
CA CYS A 41 0.09 -15.37 4.10
C CYS A 41 -1.16 -14.50 4.29
N LYS A 42 -1.69 -14.43 5.51
CA LYS A 42 -2.82 -13.54 5.84
C LYS A 42 -2.35 -12.15 6.23
N PHE A 43 -1.28 -11.67 5.61
CA PHE A 43 -0.67 -10.38 5.89
C PHE A 43 -1.08 -9.35 4.83
N PHE A 44 -1.35 -8.14 5.28
CA PHE A 44 -1.87 -7.05 4.48
C PHE A 44 -1.07 -5.78 4.73
N VAL A 45 -0.99 -4.92 3.73
CA VAL A 45 -0.30 -3.63 3.79
C VAL A 45 -1.03 -2.63 2.90
N CYS A 46 -1.18 -1.41 3.38
CA CYS A 46 -1.76 -0.31 2.64
C CYS A 46 -0.70 0.41 1.81
N TYR A 47 -1.05 0.79 0.58
CA TYR A 47 -0.20 1.49 -0.36
C TYR A 47 -0.90 2.75 -0.87
N ASP A 48 -0.13 3.84 -1.05
CA ASP A 48 -0.62 4.99 -1.79
C ASP A 48 -0.67 4.69 -3.31
N ILE A 49 -1.33 5.57 -4.06
CA ILE A 49 -1.47 5.43 -5.52
C ILE A 49 -0.12 5.40 -6.26
N LYS A 50 0.96 5.89 -5.63
CA LYS A 50 2.31 5.97 -6.21
C LYS A 50 3.15 4.73 -5.92
N GLY A 51 2.70 3.84 -5.04
CA GLY A 51 3.43 2.63 -4.69
C GLY A 51 4.24 2.72 -3.40
N HIS A 52 3.97 3.68 -2.53
CA HIS A 52 4.60 3.77 -1.22
C HIS A 52 3.73 3.12 -0.14
N PRO A 53 4.33 2.36 0.80
CA PRO A 53 3.58 1.77 1.91
C PRO A 53 3.09 2.87 2.86
N ALA A 54 1.77 2.89 3.09
CA ALA A 54 1.10 3.79 4.03
C ALA A 54 0.87 3.15 5.41
N SER A 55 1.03 1.82 5.54
CA SER A 55 0.87 1.08 6.79
C SER A 55 2.04 0.13 7.08
N LEU A 56 2.06 -0.38 8.31
CA LEU A 56 2.78 -1.61 8.64
C LEU A 56 2.07 -2.84 8.05
N ILE A 57 2.74 -3.99 8.10
CA ILE A 57 2.16 -5.28 7.71
C ILE A 57 1.27 -5.82 8.85
N LEU A 58 0.00 -6.14 8.57
CA LEU A 58 -1.01 -6.51 9.56
C LEU A 58 -1.80 -7.77 9.17
N PHE A 59 -2.26 -8.57 10.14
CA PHE A 59 -2.89 -9.89 9.91
C PHE A 59 -4.40 -9.86 9.58
N LYS A 60 -5.08 -8.70 9.69
CA LYS A 60 -6.53 -8.54 9.55
C LYS A 60 -6.95 -7.16 9.04
N LEU A 61 -6.11 -6.55 8.20
CA LEU A 61 -6.41 -5.22 7.68
C LEU A 61 -7.42 -5.32 6.54
N THR A 62 -8.54 -4.61 6.66
CA THR A 62 -9.61 -4.59 5.65
C THR A 62 -9.76 -3.24 4.96
N GLU A 63 -9.27 -2.16 5.58
CA GLU A 63 -9.46 -0.79 5.10
C GLU A 63 -8.17 0.03 5.24
N CYS A 64 -7.92 0.89 4.25
CA CYS A 64 -6.72 1.72 4.18
C CYS A 64 -6.97 3.21 4.42
N GLY A 65 -8.23 3.63 4.55
CA GLY A 65 -8.61 5.06 4.65
C GLY A 65 -7.84 5.81 5.73
N PHE A 66 -7.77 5.25 6.95
CA PHE A 66 -7.03 5.84 8.06
C PHE A 66 -5.53 6.04 7.75
N PHE A 67 -4.88 5.02 7.19
CA PHE A 67 -3.45 5.04 6.88
C PHE A 67 -3.12 6.04 5.78
N LEU A 68 -3.95 6.05 4.73
CA LEU A 68 -3.78 6.96 3.60
C LEU A 68 -4.05 8.41 3.98
N GLU A 69 -5.07 8.66 4.79
CA GLU A 69 -5.33 10.00 5.31
C GLU A 69 -4.17 10.48 6.19
N ARG A 70 -3.69 9.62 7.10
CA ARG A 70 -2.53 9.93 7.94
C ARG A 70 -1.31 10.27 7.09
N MET A 71 -0.99 9.45 6.09
CA MET A 71 0.15 9.67 5.20
C MET A 71 0.01 11.00 4.43
N ARG A 72 -1.14 11.26 3.82
CA ARG A 72 -1.39 12.53 3.09
C ARG A 72 -1.21 13.77 3.97
N LYS A 73 -1.66 13.71 5.23
CA LYS A 73 -1.50 14.81 6.19
C LYS A 73 -0.03 15.03 6.56
N ILE A 74 0.72 13.95 6.77
CA ILE A 74 2.17 14.01 7.03
C ILE A 74 2.91 14.60 5.81
N ASP A 75 2.61 14.11 4.61
CA ASP A 75 3.27 14.57 3.37
C ASP A 75 2.97 16.03 3.04
N SER A 76 1.78 16.54 3.43
CA SER A 76 1.40 17.93 3.21
C SER A 76 2.12 18.93 4.13
N ASN A 77 2.94 18.45 5.09
CA ASN A 77 3.69 19.25 6.07
C ASN A 77 2.84 20.35 6.75
N TYR A 78 1.60 20.01 7.08
CA TYR A 78 0.63 20.97 7.61
C TYR A 78 0.79 21.08 9.12
N ASP A 79 1.37 22.20 9.59
CA ASP A 79 1.81 22.46 10.98
C ASP A 79 0.69 22.42 12.05
N ASN A 80 -0.56 22.14 11.68
CA ASN A 80 -1.69 21.95 12.62
C ASN A 80 -2.65 20.83 12.19
N ALA A 81 -2.20 19.85 11.40
CA ALA A 81 -3.07 18.76 10.98
C ALA A 81 -3.43 17.88 12.18
N CYS A 82 -4.73 17.62 12.39
CA CYS A 82 -5.17 16.51 13.22
C CYS A 82 -4.74 15.21 12.53
N ILE A 83 -3.56 14.71 12.90
CA ILE A 83 -3.01 13.46 12.37
C ILE A 83 -3.76 12.31 13.05
N PRO A 84 -4.43 11.41 12.31
CA PRO A 84 -5.10 10.25 12.89
C PRO A 84 -4.10 9.35 13.61
N HIS A 85 -4.34 8.95 14.87
CA HIS A 85 -3.48 8.01 15.63
C HIS A 85 -4.20 6.69 15.91
N PHE A 86 -3.43 5.60 16.01
CA PHE A 86 -3.97 4.30 16.44
C PHE A 86 -4.36 4.39 17.90
N GLU A 87 -5.62 4.13 18.21
CA GLU A 87 -6.05 3.84 19.57
C GLU A 87 -5.83 2.34 19.82
N ASN A 88 -4.86 2.02 20.68
CA ASN A 88 -4.67 0.66 21.16
C ASN A 88 -5.70 0.43 22.29
N TYR A 89 -6.78 -0.30 22.00
CA TYR A 89 -7.71 -0.80 23.02
C TYR A 89 -7.49 -2.29 23.26
#